data_AF-A0A3N9UNZ4-F1
#
_entry.id   AF-A0A3N9UNZ4-F1
#
_cell.length_a   1.000
_cell.length_b   1.000
_cell.length_c   1.000
_cell.angle_alpha   90.00
_cell.angle_beta   90.00
_cell.angle_gamma   90.00
#
_symmetry.space_group_name_H-M   'P 1'
#
loop_
_entity.id
_entity.type
_entity.pdbx_description
1 polymer ?
#
loop_
_entity_poly.entity_id
_entity_poly.type
_entity_poly.pdbx_seq_one_letter_code
_entity_poly.pdbx_strand_id
1 'polypeptide(L)'
;MKEAYSEFARFVLDDAIHNKTTINSAFSRYISTLASGNRARGFCAAGMTLLSVSREGIVYPCPGFVGLDDYALGDIWQGIDPQKITHLKERLADVDHIPACCTCWARYLCAGGCIAESAAINKSPWEPYRYSCDLNRHIAELAIWIYAELRRRKPEFFLCLLPNSSDLSKMIAV
;
A
#
# COMPACT_ATOMS: atom_id res chain seq x y z
N MET A 1 17.93 -7.53 2.55
CA MET A 1 16.55 -7.01 2.76
C MET A 1 15.47 -8.08 2.59
N LYS A 2 15.43 -8.82 1.46
CA LYS A 2 14.44 -9.92 1.29
C LYS A 2 14.49 -10.99 2.39
N GLU A 3 15.69 -11.39 2.79
CA GLU A 3 15.91 -12.34 3.90
C GLU A 3 15.27 -11.88 5.21
N ALA A 4 15.49 -10.61 5.59
CA ALA A 4 14.88 -10.02 6.78
C ALA A 4 13.35 -10.05 6.72
N TYR A 5 12.74 -9.79 5.56
CA TYR A 5 11.29 -9.94 5.39
C TYR A 5 10.83 -11.38 5.47
N SER A 6 11.62 -12.34 4.98
CA SER A 6 11.30 -13.78 5.11
C SER A 6 11.35 -14.24 6.56
N GLU A 7 12.34 -13.79 7.34
CA GLU A 7 12.40 -14.04 8.78
C GLU A 7 11.23 -13.40 9.51
N PHE A 8 10.93 -12.13 9.18
CA PHE A 8 9.79 -11.42 9.76
C PHE A 8 8.45 -12.10 9.42
N ALA A 9 8.27 -12.62 8.22
CA ALA A 9 7.07 -13.37 7.84
C ALA A 9 6.89 -14.64 8.69
N ARG A 10 7.97 -15.36 8.97
CA ARG A 10 7.92 -16.54 9.86
C ARG A 10 7.51 -16.15 11.27
N PHE A 11 8.10 -15.07 11.79
CA PHE A 11 7.75 -14.53 13.10
C PHE A 11 6.26 -14.13 13.17
N VAL A 12 5.77 -13.37 12.18
CA VAL A 12 4.37 -12.95 12.11
C VAL A 12 3.41 -14.14 12.03
N LEU A 13 3.75 -15.17 11.24
CA LEU A 13 2.93 -16.38 11.15
C LEU A 13 2.90 -17.13 12.48
N ASP A 14 4.06 -17.31 13.12
CA ASP A 14 4.18 -18.02 14.38
C ASP A 14 3.38 -17.33 15.49
N ASP A 15 3.50 -16.00 15.59
CA ASP A 15 2.76 -15.19 16.55
C ASP A 15 1.25 -15.24 16.31
N ALA A 16 0.82 -15.12 15.05
CA ALA A 16 -0.60 -15.24 14.69
C ALA A 16 -1.17 -16.63 15.05
N ILE A 17 -0.36 -17.69 14.93
CA ILE A 17 -0.77 -19.05 15.27
C ILE A 17 -0.85 -19.27 16.79
N HIS A 18 0.10 -18.76 17.57
CA HIS A 18 0.18 -19.06 19.00
C HIS A 18 -0.51 -18.01 19.89
N ASN A 19 -0.31 -16.72 19.62
CA ASN A 19 -0.65 -15.64 20.57
C ASN A 19 -1.93 -14.87 20.22
N LYS A 20 -2.56 -15.16 19.07
CA LYS A 20 -3.79 -14.48 18.57
C LYS A 20 -3.62 -12.96 18.41
N THR A 21 -2.41 -12.46 18.19
CA THR A 21 -2.15 -11.05 17.97
C THR A 21 -2.57 -10.61 16.57
N THR A 22 -2.87 -9.32 16.41
CA THR A 22 -3.23 -8.72 15.12
C THR A 22 -2.07 -8.81 14.12
N ILE A 23 -2.34 -9.27 12.91
CA ILE A 23 -1.41 -9.18 11.78
C ILE A 23 -1.45 -7.73 11.29
N ASN A 24 -0.85 -6.79 12.03
CA ASN A 24 -0.59 -5.44 11.54
C ASN A 24 0.90 -5.32 11.21
N SER A 25 1.22 -5.45 9.93
CA SER A 25 2.58 -5.55 9.40
C SER A 25 2.59 -5.19 7.91
N ALA A 26 3.76 -5.27 7.29
CA ALA A 26 3.91 -5.09 5.85
C ALA A 26 3.08 -6.08 5.01
N PHE A 27 2.63 -7.21 5.58
CA PHE A 27 1.84 -8.23 4.88
C PHE A 27 0.33 -7.97 4.93
N SER A 28 -0.15 -7.15 5.86
CA SER A 28 -1.58 -7.02 6.19
C SER A 28 -2.42 -6.60 5.00
N ARG A 29 -1.95 -5.58 4.26
CA ARG A 29 -2.67 -5.10 3.08
C ARG A 29 -2.83 -6.19 2.02
N TYR A 30 -1.77 -6.95 1.78
CA TYR A 30 -1.75 -8.06 0.83
C TYR A 30 -2.72 -9.17 1.27
N ILE A 31 -2.63 -9.57 2.54
CA ILE A 31 -3.51 -10.58 3.15
C ILE A 31 -4.98 -10.14 3.09
N SER A 32 -5.30 -8.89 3.42
CA SER A 32 -6.65 -8.34 3.36
C SER A 32 -7.20 -8.28 1.92
N THR A 33 -6.33 -7.97 0.96
CA THR A 33 -6.71 -7.96 -0.47
C THR A 33 -7.01 -9.38 -0.96
N LEU A 34 -6.19 -10.37 -0.58
CA LEU A 34 -6.44 -11.79 -0.84
C LEU A 34 -7.73 -12.28 -0.16
N ALA A 35 -7.94 -11.91 1.10
CA ALA A 35 -9.11 -12.29 1.90
C ALA A 35 -10.43 -11.74 1.34
N SER A 36 -10.40 -10.51 0.84
CA SER A 36 -11.59 -9.86 0.27
C SER A 36 -11.87 -10.27 -1.17
N GLY A 37 -10.92 -10.90 -1.87
CA GLY A 37 -11.04 -11.17 -3.30
C GLY A 37 -11.04 -9.89 -4.16
N ASN A 38 -10.70 -8.75 -3.58
CA ASN A 38 -10.70 -7.47 -4.26
C ASN A 38 -9.45 -7.30 -5.13
N ARG A 39 -9.57 -6.46 -6.16
CA ARG A 39 -8.44 -5.98 -6.95
C ARG A 39 -8.04 -4.59 -6.45
N ALA A 40 -6.90 -4.48 -5.76
CA ALA A 40 -6.43 -3.17 -5.32
C ALA A 40 -5.92 -2.39 -6.54
N ARG A 41 -6.63 -1.30 -6.88
CA ARG A 41 -6.30 -0.44 -8.03
C ARG A 41 -5.39 0.73 -7.68
N GLY A 42 -5.46 1.22 -6.45
CA GLY A 42 -4.59 2.30 -5.95
C GLY A 42 -3.89 1.89 -4.66
N PHE A 43 -2.59 2.21 -4.53
CA PHE A 43 -1.80 1.87 -3.35
C PHE A 43 -2.12 2.74 -2.14
N CYS A 44 -2.29 4.06 -2.31
CA CYS A 44 -2.50 4.97 -1.20
C CYS A 44 -3.53 6.05 -1.51
N ALA A 45 -3.82 6.88 -0.51
CA ALA A 45 -4.81 7.95 -0.58
C ALA A 45 -4.24 9.31 -1.04
N ALA A 46 -2.99 9.35 -1.50
CA ALA A 46 -2.28 10.58 -1.84
C ALA A 46 -3.04 11.42 -2.88
N GLY A 47 -3.32 12.69 -2.57
CA GLY A 47 -4.08 13.58 -3.44
C GLY A 47 -5.57 13.24 -3.60
N MET A 48 -6.05 12.18 -2.95
CA MET A 48 -7.46 11.77 -2.96
C MET A 48 -8.16 12.19 -1.66
N THR A 49 -7.78 11.56 -0.55
CA THR A 49 -8.29 11.83 0.80
C THR A 49 -7.16 12.15 1.78
N LEU A 50 -5.92 12.15 1.30
CA LEU A 50 -4.72 12.55 2.04
C LEU A 50 -4.06 13.72 1.32
N LEU A 51 -3.63 14.71 2.10
CA LEU A 51 -2.79 15.83 1.69
C LEU A 51 -1.77 16.11 2.80
N SER A 52 -0.67 16.77 2.47
CA SER A 52 0.33 17.24 3.43
C SER A 52 0.67 18.69 3.19
N VAL A 53 1.09 19.40 4.23
CA VAL A 53 1.52 20.80 4.15
C VAL A 53 2.98 20.89 4.59
N SER A 54 3.82 21.56 3.81
CA SER A 54 5.22 21.82 4.16
C SER A 54 5.35 22.92 5.23
N ARG A 55 6.57 23.12 5.74
CA ARG A 55 6.85 24.19 6.71
C ARG A 55 6.55 25.58 6.14
N GLU A 56 6.74 25.75 4.84
CA GLU A 56 6.53 26.99 4.09
C GLU A 56 5.03 27.22 3.77
N GLY A 57 4.16 26.26 4.09
CA GLY A 57 2.73 26.33 3.80
C GLY A 57 2.33 25.77 2.45
N ILE A 58 3.24 25.10 1.71
CA ILE A 58 2.95 24.51 0.40
C ILE A 58 2.20 23.18 0.59
N VAL A 59 1.15 22.97 -0.19
CA VAL A 59 0.31 21.76 -0.14
C VAL A 59 0.80 20.73 -1.16
N TYR A 60 0.98 19.48 -0.71
CA TYR A 60 1.41 18.33 -1.50
C TYR A 60 0.44 17.15 -1.39
N PRO A 61 0.49 16.18 -2.33
CA PRO A 61 -0.39 15.00 -2.30
C PRO A 61 -0.21 14.09 -1.09
N CYS A 62 1.01 13.96 -0.58
CA CYS A 62 1.32 13.22 0.64
C CYS A 62 2.71 13.64 1.15
N PRO A 63 3.08 13.25 2.39
CA PRO A 63 4.37 13.62 2.96
C PRO A 63 5.58 13.25 2.10
N GLY A 64 5.51 12.17 1.31
CA GLY A 64 6.59 11.73 0.43
C GLY A 64 6.84 12.66 -0.77
N PHE A 65 5.92 13.58 -1.09
CA PHE A 65 6.09 14.56 -2.17
C PHE A 65 6.65 15.90 -1.69
N VAL A 66 6.80 16.12 -0.38
CA VAL A 66 7.30 17.39 0.16
C VAL A 66 8.72 17.64 -0.37
N GLY A 67 8.92 18.82 -0.97
CA GLY A 67 10.19 19.20 -1.62
C GLY A 67 10.31 18.78 -3.09
N LEU A 68 9.28 18.15 -3.68
CA LEU A 68 9.19 17.93 -5.12
C LEU A 68 8.28 18.98 -5.75
N ASP A 69 8.85 20.12 -6.13
CA ASP A 69 8.11 21.33 -6.56
C ASP A 69 7.12 21.08 -7.72
N ASP A 70 7.44 20.13 -8.61
CA ASP A 70 6.56 19.72 -9.72
C ASP A 70 5.21 19.15 -9.25
N TYR A 71 5.11 18.72 -7.99
CA TYR A 71 3.89 18.16 -7.39
C TYR A 71 3.26 19.09 -6.35
N ALA A 72 3.71 20.35 -6.25
CA ALA A 72 3.06 21.34 -5.41
C ALA A 72 1.65 21.66 -5.94
N LEU A 73 0.63 21.44 -5.11
CA LEU A 73 -0.77 21.63 -5.47
C LEU A 73 -1.25 23.07 -5.25
N GLY A 74 -0.56 23.84 -4.42
CA GLY A 74 -0.92 25.20 -4.02
C GLY A 74 -0.32 25.51 -2.65
N ASP A 75 -0.92 26.46 -1.93
CA ASP A 75 -0.48 26.82 -0.59
C ASP A 75 -1.68 27.16 0.32
N ILE A 76 -1.43 27.20 1.62
CA ILE A 76 -2.48 27.45 2.62
C ILE A 76 -3.05 28.88 2.59
N TRP A 77 -2.41 29.82 1.91
CA TRP A 77 -2.82 31.22 1.82
C TRP A 77 -3.70 31.49 0.61
N GLN A 78 -3.34 30.93 -0.55
CA GLN A 78 -4.06 31.09 -1.82
C GLN A 78 -5.02 29.93 -2.11
N GLY A 79 -4.89 28.83 -1.37
CA GLY A 79 -5.64 27.60 -1.58
C GLY A 79 -4.97 26.64 -2.55
N ILE A 80 -5.69 25.56 -2.87
CA ILE A 80 -5.20 24.49 -3.72
C ILE A 80 -5.75 24.67 -5.14
N ASP A 81 -4.91 24.49 -6.15
CA ASP A 81 -5.30 24.48 -7.55
C ASP A 81 -6.11 23.21 -7.87
N PRO A 82 -7.43 23.33 -8.20
CA PRO A 82 -8.26 22.19 -8.52
C PRO A 82 -7.81 21.44 -9.78
N GLN A 83 -7.16 22.11 -10.73
CA GLN A 83 -6.67 21.49 -11.96
C GLN A 83 -5.50 20.55 -11.65
N LYS A 84 -4.59 20.97 -10.75
CA LYS A 84 -3.48 20.12 -10.30
C LYS A 84 -3.96 18.86 -9.58
N ILE A 85 -4.97 18.99 -8.69
CA ILE A 85 -5.59 17.83 -8.05
C ILE A 85 -6.21 16.90 -9.09
N THR A 86 -6.94 17.44 -10.07
CA THR A 86 -7.63 16.64 -11.08
C THR A 86 -6.62 15.88 -11.94
N HIS A 87 -5.60 16.57 -12.44
CA HIS A 87 -4.51 15.98 -13.22
C HIS A 87 -3.81 14.84 -12.48
N LEU A 88 -3.57 15.05 -11.19
CA LEU A 88 -2.97 14.08 -10.31
C LEU A 88 -3.87 12.84 -10.13
N LYS A 89 -5.17 13.02 -9.89
CA LYS A 89 -6.15 11.93 -9.70
C LYS A 89 -6.34 11.07 -10.94
N GLU A 90 -6.51 11.71 -12.10
CA GLU A 90 -6.73 10.99 -13.37
C GLU A 90 -5.60 10.02 -13.68
N ARG A 91 -4.38 10.41 -13.30
CA ARG A 91 -3.21 9.60 -13.58
C ARG A 91 -2.92 8.62 -12.44
N LEU A 92 -3.00 9.04 -11.15
CA LEU A 92 -2.45 8.25 -10.02
C LEU A 92 -3.40 7.19 -9.46
N ALA A 93 -4.68 7.23 -9.85
CA ALA A 93 -5.70 6.44 -9.18
C ALA A 93 -5.72 4.95 -9.58
N ASP A 94 -5.12 4.57 -10.72
CA ASP A 94 -5.22 3.20 -11.23
C ASP A 94 -3.88 2.61 -11.69
N VAL A 95 -3.53 1.46 -11.11
CA VAL A 95 -2.37 0.63 -11.47
C VAL A 95 -2.38 0.21 -12.94
N ASP A 96 -3.56 0.12 -13.57
CA ASP A 96 -3.69 -0.24 -14.98
C ASP A 96 -3.14 0.88 -15.90
N HIS A 97 -2.92 2.10 -15.40
CA HIS A 97 -2.25 3.18 -16.13
C HIS A 97 -0.72 3.17 -16.03
N ILE A 98 -0.14 2.26 -15.23
CA ILE A 98 1.32 2.14 -15.06
C ILE A 98 1.83 1.05 -16.03
N PRO A 99 2.54 1.38 -17.13
CA PRO A 99 2.89 0.41 -18.16
C PRO A 99 3.67 -0.80 -17.64
N ALA A 100 4.60 -0.57 -16.70
CA ALA A 100 5.39 -1.63 -16.07
C ALA A 100 4.56 -2.61 -15.22
N CYS A 101 3.37 -2.20 -14.77
CA CYS A 101 2.48 -3.03 -13.95
C CYS A 101 1.51 -3.88 -14.79
N CYS A 102 1.26 -3.52 -16.05
CA CYS A 102 0.27 -4.20 -16.91
C CYS A 102 0.55 -5.70 -17.07
N THR A 103 1.83 -6.10 -17.10
CA THR A 103 2.28 -7.50 -17.23
C THR A 103 2.68 -8.13 -15.89
N CYS A 104 2.56 -7.42 -14.77
CA CYS A 104 2.99 -7.88 -13.46
C CYS A 104 1.91 -8.74 -12.77
N TRP A 105 2.28 -9.94 -12.32
CA TRP A 105 1.38 -10.85 -11.62
C TRP A 105 0.87 -10.30 -10.28
N ALA A 106 1.66 -9.44 -9.61
CA ALA A 106 1.34 -8.88 -8.31
C ALA A 106 0.60 -7.53 -8.40
N ARG A 107 0.23 -7.06 -9.59
CA ARG A 107 -0.26 -5.69 -9.82
C ARG A 107 -1.45 -5.31 -8.93
N TYR A 108 -2.39 -6.23 -8.73
CA TYR A 108 -3.59 -5.98 -7.92
C TYR A 108 -3.41 -6.28 -6.43
N LEU A 109 -2.22 -6.72 -6.02
CA LEU A 109 -1.85 -6.90 -4.62
C LEU A 109 -1.07 -5.69 -4.13
N CYS A 110 -0.05 -5.25 -4.88
CA CYS A 110 0.75 -4.08 -4.53
C CYS A 110 0.18 -2.75 -5.06
N ALA A 111 -0.75 -2.78 -6.02
CA ALA A 111 -1.42 -1.61 -6.60
C ALA A 111 -0.48 -0.50 -7.09
N GLY A 112 0.69 -0.87 -7.62
CA GLY A 112 1.69 0.07 -8.15
C GLY A 112 2.72 0.58 -7.13
N GLY A 113 2.57 0.28 -5.84
CA GLY A 113 3.54 0.69 -4.80
C GLY A 113 3.58 2.20 -4.53
N CYS A 114 4.70 2.69 -3.99
CA CYS A 114 4.84 4.10 -3.60
C CYS A 114 5.12 4.99 -4.82
N ILE A 115 4.12 5.77 -5.20
CA ILE A 115 4.22 6.76 -6.28
C ILE A 115 5.16 7.94 -5.94
N ALA A 116 5.28 8.31 -4.66
CA ALA A 116 6.17 9.40 -4.24
C ALA A 116 7.63 8.98 -4.35
N GLU A 117 7.95 7.75 -3.97
CA GLU A 117 9.27 7.15 -4.18
C GLU A 117 9.64 7.11 -5.67
N SER A 118 8.70 6.68 -6.51
CA SER A 118 8.87 6.63 -7.96
C SER A 118 9.13 8.02 -8.55
N ALA A 119 8.34 9.03 -8.13
CA ALA A 119 8.55 10.42 -8.51
C ALA A 119 9.92 10.96 -8.05
N ALA A 120 10.35 10.65 -6.82
CA ALA A 120 11.62 11.13 -6.29
C ALA A 120 12.84 10.56 -7.05
N ILE A 121 12.84 9.23 -7.28
CA ILE A 121 13.95 8.48 -7.85
C ILE A 121 13.98 8.55 -9.37
N ASN A 122 12.85 8.25 -10.02
CA ASN A 122 12.74 8.14 -11.48
C ASN A 122 12.17 9.40 -12.14
N LYS A 123 11.89 10.47 -11.36
CA LYS A 123 11.28 11.73 -11.86
C LYS A 123 9.91 11.54 -12.51
N SER A 124 9.26 10.41 -12.23
CA SER A 124 7.95 10.08 -12.75
C SER A 124 7.23 9.12 -11.79
N PRO A 125 5.99 9.41 -11.37
CA PRO A 125 5.22 8.50 -10.53
C PRO A 125 4.70 7.29 -11.31
N TRP A 126 4.84 7.30 -12.65
CA TRP A 126 4.45 6.21 -13.57
C TRP A 126 5.57 5.22 -13.84
N GLU A 127 6.75 5.49 -13.30
CA GLU A 127 7.93 4.67 -13.49
C GLU A 127 8.33 4.11 -12.12
N PRO A 128 7.80 2.94 -11.74
CA PRO A 128 8.10 2.35 -10.45
C PRO A 128 9.59 2.10 -10.26
N TYR A 129 10.08 2.35 -9.04
CA TYR A 129 11.45 1.99 -8.70
C TYR A 129 11.61 0.46 -8.66
N ARG A 130 12.45 -0.07 -9.56
CA ARG A 130 12.62 -1.52 -9.78
C ARG A 130 12.88 -2.30 -8.49
N TYR A 131 13.76 -1.78 -7.63
CA TYR A 131 14.10 -2.46 -6.38
C TYR A 131 12.88 -2.56 -5.45
N SER A 132 12.07 -1.50 -5.34
CA SER A 132 10.82 -1.54 -4.58
C SER A 132 9.79 -2.49 -5.21
N CYS A 133 9.76 -2.63 -6.53
CA CYS A 133 8.94 -3.67 -7.17
C CYS A 133 9.40 -5.08 -6.80
N ASP A 134 10.72 -5.33 -6.79
CA ASP A 134 11.29 -6.63 -6.40
C ASP A 134 10.98 -6.98 -4.94
N LEU A 135 11.02 -5.99 -4.05
CA LEU A 135 10.65 -6.17 -2.65
C LEU A 135 9.14 -6.38 -2.48
N ASN A 136 8.30 -5.57 -3.13
CA ASN A 136 6.84 -5.72 -3.04
C ASN A 136 6.36 -7.08 -3.58
N ARG A 137 6.98 -7.60 -4.65
CA ARG A 137 6.70 -8.97 -5.13
C ARG A 137 7.07 -10.02 -4.08
N HIS A 138 8.23 -9.89 -3.45
CA HIS A 138 8.66 -10.78 -2.36
C HIS A 138 7.70 -10.73 -1.16
N ILE A 139 7.26 -9.54 -0.76
CA ILE A 139 6.26 -9.37 0.30
C ILE A 139 4.92 -9.98 -0.10
N ALA A 140 4.51 -9.86 -1.37
CA ALA A 140 3.30 -10.50 -1.88
C ALA A 140 3.38 -12.04 -1.82
N GLU A 141 4.52 -12.63 -2.21
CA GLU A 141 4.77 -14.08 -2.09
C GLU A 141 4.65 -14.54 -0.63
N LEU A 142 5.31 -13.81 0.29
CA LEU A 142 5.24 -14.11 1.73
C LEU A 142 3.82 -13.94 2.29
N ALA A 143 3.08 -12.93 1.86
CA ALA A 143 1.70 -12.71 2.27
C ALA A 143 0.77 -13.84 1.79
N ILE A 144 0.96 -14.34 0.56
CA ILE A 144 0.23 -15.50 0.04
C ILE A 144 0.55 -16.75 0.89
N TRP A 145 1.82 -16.95 1.23
CA TRP A 145 2.24 -18.05 2.10
C TRP A 145 1.59 -17.95 3.50
N ILE A 146 1.66 -16.79 4.15
CA ILE A 146 1.01 -16.55 5.45
C ILE A 146 -0.49 -16.82 5.37
N TYR A 147 -1.16 -16.28 4.34
CA TYR A 147 -2.59 -16.46 4.11
C TYR A 147 -2.96 -17.94 4.00
N ALA A 148 -2.21 -18.72 3.20
CA ALA A 148 -2.43 -20.15 3.02
C ALA A 148 -2.20 -20.94 4.32
N GLU A 149 -1.11 -20.65 5.04
CA GLU A 149 -0.77 -21.34 6.28
C GLU A 149 -1.74 -21.03 7.42
N LEU A 150 -2.20 -19.78 7.56
CA LEU A 150 -3.23 -19.43 8.54
C LEU A 150 -4.55 -20.13 8.24
N ARG A 151 -4.97 -20.13 6.98
CA ARG A 151 -6.18 -20.84 6.55
C ARG A 151 -6.10 -22.35 6.85
N ARG A 152 -4.91 -22.95 6.75
CA ARG A 152 -4.66 -24.37 6.99
C ARG A 152 -4.53 -24.73 8.47
N ARG A 153 -3.79 -23.92 9.24
CA ARG A 153 -3.37 -24.25 10.62
C ARG A 153 -4.26 -23.63 11.69
N LYS A 154 -4.95 -22.52 11.39
CA LYS A 154 -5.76 -21.76 12.34
C LYS A 154 -6.99 -21.13 11.67
N PRO A 155 -7.89 -21.96 11.09
CA PRO A 155 -9.02 -21.48 10.28
C PRO A 155 -9.95 -20.53 11.05
N GLU A 156 -10.14 -20.72 12.35
CA GLU A 156 -10.98 -19.87 13.20
C GLU A 156 -10.45 -18.44 13.30
N PHE A 157 -9.13 -18.27 13.42
CA PHE A 157 -8.49 -16.96 13.42
C PHE A 157 -8.50 -16.34 12.02
N PHE A 158 -8.25 -17.16 11.00
CA PHE A 158 -8.31 -16.73 9.60
C PHE A 158 -9.69 -16.15 9.24
N LEU A 159 -10.78 -16.76 9.72
CA LEU A 159 -12.14 -16.24 9.49
C LEU A 159 -12.34 -14.84 10.09
N CYS A 160 -11.71 -14.52 11.22
CA CYS A 160 -11.74 -13.17 11.80
C CYS A 160 -10.99 -12.12 10.97
N LEU A 161 -10.10 -12.53 10.08
CA LEU A 161 -9.39 -11.61 9.16
C LEU A 161 -10.24 -11.27 7.92
N LEU A 162 -11.36 -11.96 7.71
CA LEU A 162 -12.22 -11.72 6.55
C LEU A 162 -13.07 -10.45 6.78
N PRO A 163 -13.23 -9.59 5.75
CA PRO A 163 -13.97 -8.32 5.85
C PRO A 163 -15.43 -8.45 6.32
N ASN A 164 -16.03 -9.62 6.12
CA ASN A 164 -17.44 -9.91 6.44
C ASN A 164 -17.62 -10.67 7.76
N SER A 165 -16.55 -10.83 8.56
CA SER A 165 -16.72 -11.30 9.93
C SER A 165 -17.39 -10.19 10.73
N SER A 166 -18.46 -10.51 11.44
CA SER A 166 -19.36 -9.59 12.15
C SER A 166 -18.71 -8.80 13.29
N ASP A 167 -17.39 -8.70 13.33
CA ASP A 167 -16.62 -8.26 14.48
C ASP A 167 -15.34 -7.52 14.05
N LEU A 168 -15.51 -6.40 13.34
CA LEU A 168 -14.43 -5.45 13.00
C LEU A 168 -13.69 -4.92 14.24
N SER A 169 -14.25 -5.09 15.44
CA SER A 169 -13.64 -4.70 16.72
C SER A 169 -12.29 -5.38 16.97
N LYS A 170 -12.03 -6.54 16.34
CA LYS A 170 -10.78 -7.31 16.49
C LYS A 170 -9.68 -6.93 15.51
N MET A 171 -9.98 -6.16 14.45
CA MET A 171 -8.96 -5.71 13.48
C MET A 171 -8.23 -4.43 13.93
N ILE A 172 -8.74 -3.73 14.95
CA ILE A 172 -8.22 -2.44 15.44
C ILE A 172 -8.19 -2.43 16.99
N ALA A 173 -7.78 -3.53 17.61
CA ALA A 173 -7.37 -3.47 19.01
C ALA A 173 -5.91 -2.97 19.04
N VAL A 174 -5.78 -1.64 19.17
CA VAL A 174 -4.58 -0.95 19.68
C VAL A 174 -4.53 -1.15 21.19
#